data_AF-A0A539DRM7-F1
#
_entry.id   AF-A0A539DRM7-F1
#
_cell.length_a   1.000
_cell.length_b   1.000
_cell.length_c   1.000
_cell.angle_alpha   90.00
_cell.angle_beta   90.00
_cell.angle_gamma   90.00
#
_symmetry.space_group_name_H-M   'P 1'
#
loop_
_entity.id
_entity.type
_entity.pdbx_description
1 polymer ?
#
loop_
_entity_poly.entity_id
_entity_poly.type
_entity_poly.pdbx_seq_one_letter_code
_entity_poly.pdbx_strand_id
1 'polypeptide(L)'
;MGETMAEAKERLTCQTSCATLNLSVDLRYTDLWTDPAIRAKDPDINYLYSDLTTALPVAAACVAEWTAACRIVINYEAHIHPLWGVQRKLFAADGVTEIGDHTCNTCHASKDAMNVAQLPAGQLDLSDGESEENALQFRAYRELLVGDNIQELTNGALVDRLVPVTDAAVNPLFEVDESGNVIVDANGQPIPRLTTLPAPGPFMSTTGANASSFFSFFSTGAIHAGWLSPAELRLLAEWLDIGAQYYNNPFDAPLN
;
A
#
# COMPACT_ATOMS: atom_id res chain seq x y z
N MET A 1 -32.61 -27.92 27.44
CA MET A 1 -31.44 -28.17 26.58
C MET A 1 -30.92 -26.81 26.17
N GLY A 2 -29.61 -26.55 26.27
CA GLY A 2 -29.03 -25.26 25.87
C GLY A 2 -28.70 -25.25 24.38
N GLU A 3 -28.85 -24.10 23.73
CA GLU A 3 -28.43 -23.86 22.34
C GLU A 3 -27.00 -23.30 22.32
N THR A 4 -26.22 -23.65 21.29
CA THR A 4 -24.97 -22.95 20.93
C THR A 4 -25.28 -21.59 20.30
N MET A 5 -24.26 -20.72 20.21
CA MET A 5 -24.39 -19.44 19.52
C MET A 5 -24.70 -19.61 18.03
N ALA A 6 -24.20 -20.66 17.38
CA ALA A 6 -24.52 -20.94 15.98
C ALA A 6 -25.99 -21.34 15.80
N GLU A 7 -26.48 -22.28 16.63
CA GLU A 7 -27.88 -22.72 16.60
C GLU A 7 -28.85 -21.58 16.96
N ALA A 8 -28.50 -20.76 17.96
CA ALA A 8 -29.29 -19.59 18.31
C ALA A 8 -29.29 -18.55 17.18
N LYS A 9 -28.16 -18.34 16.49
CA LYS A 9 -28.08 -17.44 15.33
C LYS A 9 -28.98 -17.94 14.19
N GLU A 10 -28.90 -19.22 13.86
CA GLU A 10 -29.78 -19.84 12.85
C GLU A 10 -31.25 -19.64 13.26
N ARG A 11 -31.64 -20.06 14.47
CA ARG A 11 -33.02 -19.91 14.95
C ARG A 11 -33.51 -18.46 14.90
N LEU A 12 -32.69 -17.47 15.20
CA LEU A 12 -33.09 -16.06 15.20
C LEU A 12 -33.21 -15.47 13.80
N THR A 13 -32.34 -15.88 12.87
CA THR A 13 -32.20 -15.21 11.56
C THR A 13 -32.85 -15.96 10.41
N CYS A 14 -33.06 -17.27 10.56
CA CYS A 14 -33.74 -18.11 9.58
C CYS A 14 -35.27 -18.12 9.67
N GLN A 15 -35.88 -17.42 10.63
CA GLN A 15 -37.33 -17.33 10.70
C GLN A 15 -37.95 -16.59 9.52
N THR A 16 -37.18 -15.70 8.87
CA THR A 16 -37.63 -14.89 7.73
C THR A 16 -36.78 -15.13 6.50
N SER A 17 -35.48 -14.89 6.58
CA SER A 17 -34.52 -15.17 5.52
C SER A 17 -33.18 -15.52 6.14
N CYS A 18 -32.71 -16.76 5.97
CA CYS A 18 -31.40 -17.24 6.42
C CYS A 18 -30.19 -16.48 5.81
N ALA A 19 -30.37 -15.27 5.27
CA ALA A 19 -29.40 -14.50 4.53
C ALA A 19 -28.10 -14.21 5.31
N THR A 20 -28.14 -14.14 6.66
CA THR A 20 -26.91 -13.98 7.47
C THR A 20 -26.01 -15.23 7.47
N LEU A 21 -26.54 -16.37 7.01
CA LEU A 21 -25.81 -17.62 6.84
C LEU A 21 -25.32 -17.82 5.39
N ASN A 22 -25.78 -16.97 4.45
CA ASN A 22 -25.30 -17.03 3.09
C ASN A 22 -23.85 -16.54 3.03
N LEU A 23 -23.03 -17.29 2.32
CA LEU A 23 -21.67 -16.86 2.01
C LEU A 23 -21.71 -15.67 1.04
N SER A 24 -20.71 -14.82 1.15
CA SER A 24 -20.51 -13.65 0.30
C SER A 24 -19.01 -13.43 0.10
N VAL A 25 -18.67 -12.68 -0.94
CA VAL A 25 -17.33 -12.13 -1.14
C VAL A 25 -17.09 -10.86 -0.31
N ASP A 26 -18.15 -10.30 0.27
CA ASP A 26 -18.10 -9.14 1.15
C ASP A 26 -17.86 -9.52 2.62
N LEU A 27 -17.16 -8.67 3.36
CA LEU A 27 -17.05 -8.79 4.81
C LEU A 27 -18.19 -8.02 5.47
N ARG A 28 -19.10 -8.76 6.10
CA ARG A 28 -20.26 -8.21 6.80
C ARG A 28 -20.32 -8.69 8.24
N TYR A 29 -20.49 -7.76 9.17
CA TYR A 29 -20.72 -8.02 10.58
C TYR A 29 -21.95 -7.25 11.06
N THR A 30 -22.80 -7.94 11.80
CA THR A 30 -23.94 -7.35 12.52
C THR A 30 -23.93 -7.91 13.95
N ASP A 31 -24.06 -7.02 14.94
CA ASP A 31 -24.13 -7.42 16.34
C ASP A 31 -25.53 -7.96 16.69
N LEU A 32 -25.64 -9.29 16.74
CA LEU A 32 -26.87 -9.98 17.11
C LEU A 32 -26.98 -10.27 18.61
N TRP A 33 -25.89 -10.12 19.37
CA TRP A 33 -25.76 -10.70 20.69
C TRP A 33 -25.90 -9.68 21.82
N THR A 34 -25.56 -8.43 21.57
CA THR A 34 -25.68 -7.38 22.57
C THR A 34 -27.15 -7.04 22.84
N ASP A 35 -27.53 -7.04 24.13
CA ASP A 35 -28.82 -6.56 24.60
C ASP A 35 -28.85 -5.02 24.55
N PRO A 36 -29.68 -4.42 23.65
CA PRO A 36 -29.78 -2.97 23.51
C PRO A 36 -30.32 -2.27 24.77
N ALA A 37 -30.96 -2.99 25.69
CA ALA A 37 -31.43 -2.44 26.96
C ALA A 37 -30.28 -2.21 27.97
N ILE A 38 -29.13 -2.88 27.79
CA ILE A 38 -27.95 -2.76 28.67
C ILE A 38 -26.93 -1.80 28.05
N ARG A 39 -26.64 -1.95 26.75
CA ARG A 39 -25.75 -1.04 26.01
C ARG A 39 -26.15 -1.00 24.54
N ALA A 40 -25.73 0.05 23.83
CA ALA A 40 -25.85 0.09 22.39
C ALA A 40 -25.09 -1.08 21.74
N LYS A 41 -25.70 -1.67 20.71
CA LYS A 41 -25.08 -2.66 19.83
C LYS A 41 -23.85 -2.08 19.15
N ASP A 42 -22.88 -2.94 18.87
CA ASP A 42 -21.72 -2.52 18.08
C ASP A 42 -22.17 -2.17 16.65
N PRO A 43 -21.57 -1.13 16.03
CA PRO A 43 -21.91 -0.76 14.65
C PRO A 43 -21.68 -1.91 13.68
N ASP A 44 -22.55 -2.02 12.68
CA ASP A 44 -22.35 -2.97 11.59
C ASP A 44 -21.07 -2.62 10.81
N ILE A 45 -20.32 -3.65 10.42
CA ILE A 45 -19.17 -3.51 9.53
C ILE A 45 -19.60 -4.05 8.17
N ASN A 46 -19.52 -3.22 7.14
CA ASN A 46 -19.79 -3.62 5.77
C ASN A 46 -18.63 -3.15 4.88
N TYR A 47 -17.75 -4.08 4.52
CA TYR A 47 -16.71 -3.82 3.54
C TYR A 47 -17.09 -4.55 2.26
N LEU A 48 -17.65 -3.81 1.32
CA LEU A 48 -18.17 -4.37 0.08
C LEU A 48 -17.16 -4.15 -1.04
N TYR A 49 -16.93 -5.16 -1.88
CA TYR A 49 -16.11 -4.91 -3.07
C TYR A 49 -16.78 -3.96 -4.04
N SER A 50 -18.12 -3.88 -4.03
CA SER A 50 -18.88 -2.91 -4.82
C SER A 50 -18.57 -1.45 -4.48
N ASP A 51 -17.92 -1.19 -3.34
CA ASP A 51 -17.53 0.17 -2.93
C ASP A 51 -16.16 0.58 -3.52
N LEU A 52 -15.46 -0.33 -4.20
CA LEU A 52 -14.26 -0.01 -4.96
C LEU A 52 -14.64 0.76 -6.23
N THR A 53 -13.85 1.78 -6.54
CA THR A 53 -13.93 2.53 -7.81
C THR A 53 -12.98 1.99 -8.88
N THR A 54 -12.07 1.09 -8.49
CA THR A 54 -11.13 0.37 -9.36
C THR A 54 -11.67 -1.03 -9.70
N ALA A 55 -10.90 -1.82 -10.44
CA ALA A 55 -11.29 -3.17 -10.83
C ALA A 55 -11.60 -4.05 -9.60
N LEU A 56 -12.72 -4.76 -9.65
CA LEU A 56 -13.10 -5.71 -8.62
C LEU A 56 -12.17 -6.93 -8.66
N PRO A 57 -11.69 -7.45 -7.52
CA PRO A 57 -10.86 -8.66 -7.47
C PRO A 57 -11.67 -9.94 -7.66
N VAL A 58 -12.90 -9.83 -8.17
CA VAL A 58 -13.84 -10.93 -8.33
C VAL A 58 -14.85 -10.59 -9.42
N ALA A 59 -15.39 -11.61 -10.08
CA ALA A 59 -16.44 -11.43 -11.08
C ALA A 59 -17.68 -10.75 -10.46
N ALA A 60 -18.26 -9.78 -11.17
CA ALA A 60 -19.45 -9.04 -10.70
C ALA A 60 -20.64 -9.96 -10.36
N ALA A 61 -20.78 -11.09 -11.07
CA ALA A 61 -21.80 -12.10 -10.75
C ALA A 61 -21.66 -12.65 -9.33
N CYS A 62 -20.44 -12.79 -8.81
CA CYS A 62 -20.17 -13.29 -7.45
C CYS A 62 -20.41 -12.24 -6.36
N VAL A 63 -20.42 -10.95 -6.72
CA VAL A 63 -20.87 -9.87 -5.82
C VAL A 63 -22.39 -9.88 -5.71
N ALA A 64 -23.08 -10.13 -6.83
CA ALA A 64 -24.54 -10.22 -6.86
C ALA A 64 -25.08 -11.50 -6.20
N GLU A 65 -24.49 -12.65 -6.52
CA GLU A 65 -24.87 -13.95 -6.00
C GLU A 65 -23.65 -14.85 -5.84
N TRP A 66 -23.32 -15.19 -4.60
CA TRP A 66 -22.20 -16.07 -4.32
C TRP A 66 -22.54 -17.53 -4.68
N THR A 67 -21.58 -18.21 -5.29
CA THR A 67 -21.62 -19.67 -5.50
C THR A 67 -20.28 -20.28 -5.08
N ALA A 68 -20.21 -21.60 -4.92
CA ALA A 68 -18.97 -22.31 -4.61
C ALA A 68 -17.87 -22.17 -5.70
N ALA A 69 -18.22 -21.67 -6.89
CA ALA A 69 -17.27 -21.38 -7.96
C ALA A 69 -16.64 -19.98 -7.85
N CYS A 70 -17.17 -19.10 -6.99
CA CYS A 70 -16.67 -17.75 -6.80
C CYS A 70 -15.29 -17.75 -6.15
N ARG A 71 -14.37 -16.99 -6.73
CA ARG A 71 -12.99 -16.84 -6.27
C ARG A 71 -12.56 -15.39 -6.32
N ILE A 72 -11.96 -14.92 -5.24
CA ILE A 72 -11.28 -13.64 -5.18
C ILE A 72 -9.85 -13.87 -5.70
N VAL A 73 -9.40 -13.02 -6.61
CA VAL A 73 -8.07 -13.02 -7.20
C VAL A 73 -7.54 -11.59 -7.15
N ILE A 74 -6.42 -11.37 -6.47
CA ILE A 74 -5.83 -10.04 -6.32
C ILE A 74 -4.42 -10.04 -6.92
N ASN A 75 -4.33 -9.65 -8.19
CA ASN A 75 -3.07 -9.31 -8.84
C ASN A 75 -2.72 -7.84 -8.57
N TYR A 76 -1.43 -7.53 -8.38
CA TYR A 76 -0.98 -6.16 -8.09
C TYR A 76 -1.36 -5.19 -9.20
N GLU A 77 -0.96 -5.48 -10.44
CA GLU A 77 -1.18 -4.59 -11.59
C GLU A 77 -2.67 -4.29 -11.83
N ALA A 78 -3.52 -5.32 -11.74
CA ALA A 78 -4.93 -5.17 -12.05
C ALA A 78 -5.76 -4.52 -10.93
N HIS A 79 -5.41 -4.74 -9.66
CA HIS A 79 -6.29 -4.38 -8.53
C HIS A 79 -5.65 -3.42 -7.54
N ILE A 80 -4.34 -3.47 -7.33
CA ILE A 80 -3.64 -2.67 -6.32
C ILE A 80 -3.07 -1.39 -6.93
N HIS A 81 -2.29 -1.51 -8.01
CA HIS A 81 -1.66 -0.37 -8.67
C HIS A 81 -2.65 0.75 -9.04
N PRO A 82 -3.87 0.46 -9.57
CA PRO A 82 -4.81 1.52 -9.92
C PRO A 82 -5.26 2.37 -8.73
N LEU A 83 -5.16 1.88 -7.48
CA LEU A 83 -5.53 2.64 -6.28
C LEU A 83 -4.70 3.92 -6.13
N TRP A 84 -3.44 3.90 -6.57
CA TRP A 84 -2.51 5.03 -6.41
C TRP A 84 -2.87 6.22 -7.29
N GLY A 85 -3.53 5.96 -8.43
CA GLY A 85 -3.98 6.97 -9.39
C GLY A 85 -5.46 7.37 -9.25
N VAL A 86 -6.22 6.80 -8.31
CA VAL A 86 -7.61 7.23 -8.07
C VAL A 86 -7.61 8.70 -7.65
N GLN A 87 -8.35 9.53 -8.40
CA GLN A 87 -8.48 10.95 -8.13
C GLN A 87 -9.19 11.19 -6.80
N ARG A 88 -8.51 11.86 -5.86
CA ARG A 88 -9.03 12.17 -4.53
C ARG A 88 -8.99 13.69 -4.28
N LYS A 89 -9.55 14.44 -5.23
CA LYS A 89 -9.63 15.89 -5.17
C LYS A 89 -10.65 16.34 -4.13
N LEU A 90 -10.26 17.34 -3.35
CA LEU A 90 -11.12 18.03 -2.40
C LEU A 90 -11.63 19.30 -3.06
N PHE A 91 -12.93 19.54 -2.95
CA PHE A 91 -13.57 20.75 -3.46
C PHE A 91 -14.16 21.58 -2.31
N ALA A 92 -14.19 22.90 -2.49
CA ALA A 92 -14.90 23.80 -1.60
C ALA A 92 -16.41 23.53 -1.63
N ALA A 93 -17.17 24.23 -0.78
CA ALA A 93 -18.62 24.09 -0.69
C ALA A 93 -19.37 24.41 -2.01
N ASP A 94 -18.72 25.10 -2.96
CA ASP A 94 -19.27 25.35 -4.30
C ASP A 94 -19.21 24.14 -5.24
N GLY A 95 -18.52 23.06 -4.84
CA GLY A 95 -18.37 21.83 -5.61
C GLY A 95 -17.48 21.95 -6.85
N VAL A 96 -16.78 23.08 -7.03
CA VAL A 96 -15.98 23.35 -8.25
C VAL A 96 -14.57 23.84 -7.91
N THR A 97 -14.39 24.61 -6.84
CA THR A 97 -13.08 25.12 -6.46
C THR A 97 -12.27 24.03 -5.78
N GLU A 98 -11.22 23.54 -6.44
CA GLU A 98 -10.29 22.58 -5.85
C GLU A 98 -9.51 23.21 -4.68
N ILE A 99 -9.54 22.57 -3.52
CA ILE A 99 -8.87 23.01 -2.29
C ILE A 99 -7.82 22.03 -1.78
N GLY A 100 -7.63 20.90 -2.47
CA GLY A 100 -6.61 19.90 -2.17
C GLY A 100 -6.73 18.68 -3.08
N ASP A 101 -5.68 17.86 -3.09
CA ASP A 101 -5.63 16.59 -3.81
C ASP A 101 -4.94 15.53 -2.95
N HIS A 102 -5.65 14.45 -2.64
CA HIS A 102 -5.12 13.29 -1.89
C HIS A 102 -4.76 12.12 -2.81
N THR A 103 -4.66 12.34 -4.12
CA THR A 103 -4.23 11.32 -5.08
C THR A 103 -2.79 10.91 -4.74
N CYS A 104 -2.56 9.62 -4.48
CA CYS A 104 -1.32 9.14 -3.87
C CYS A 104 -0.08 9.50 -4.70
N ASN A 105 -0.16 9.28 -6.02
CA ASN A 105 0.92 9.57 -6.96
C ASN A 105 1.09 11.07 -7.30
N THR A 106 0.38 11.98 -6.62
CA THR A 106 0.68 13.42 -6.71
C THR A 106 1.87 13.81 -5.84
N CYS A 107 1.98 13.23 -4.65
CA CYS A 107 3.11 13.43 -3.73
C CYS A 107 4.13 12.29 -3.79
N HIS A 108 3.66 11.07 -4.00
CA HIS A 108 4.49 9.88 -4.12
C HIS A 108 4.80 9.60 -5.59
N ALA A 109 5.52 10.51 -6.25
CA ALA A 109 5.96 10.35 -7.62
C ALA A 109 7.30 11.03 -7.86
N SER A 110 8.09 10.47 -8.79
CA SER A 110 9.38 11.05 -9.21
C SER A 110 9.26 12.27 -10.12
N LYS A 111 8.03 12.58 -10.57
CA LYS A 111 7.74 13.76 -11.39
C LYS A 111 6.47 14.45 -10.93
N ASP A 112 6.45 15.77 -11.04
CA ASP A 112 5.27 16.58 -10.75
C ASP A 112 4.29 16.61 -11.94
N ALA A 113 3.17 17.31 -11.77
CA ALA A 113 2.14 17.47 -12.80
C ALA A 113 2.63 18.19 -14.07
N MET A 114 3.76 18.90 -14.01
CA MET A 114 4.42 19.55 -15.15
C MET A 114 5.52 18.68 -15.76
N ASN A 115 5.62 17.41 -15.34
CA ASN A 115 6.63 16.44 -15.75
C ASN A 115 8.07 16.88 -15.39
N VAL A 116 8.21 17.71 -14.36
CA VAL A 116 9.49 18.12 -13.77
C VAL A 116 9.88 17.10 -12.69
N ALA A 117 11.14 16.70 -12.67
CA ALA A 117 11.64 15.78 -11.65
C ALA A 117 11.45 16.35 -10.24
N GLN A 118 10.93 15.53 -9.34
CA GLN A 118 10.75 15.84 -7.93
C GLN A 118 11.16 14.65 -7.07
N LEU A 119 11.50 14.92 -5.80
CA LEU A 119 11.78 13.86 -4.85
C LEU A 119 10.46 13.29 -4.31
N PRO A 120 10.15 11.99 -4.51
CA PRO A 120 8.93 11.40 -3.98
C PRO A 120 8.85 11.56 -2.47
N ALA A 121 7.70 12.01 -1.97
CA ALA A 121 7.49 12.20 -0.54
C ALA A 121 7.73 10.89 0.22
N GLY A 122 8.48 10.97 1.32
CA GLY A 122 8.80 9.78 2.13
C GLY A 122 9.73 8.77 1.48
N GLN A 123 10.38 9.10 0.35
CA GLN A 123 11.17 8.15 -0.45
C GLN A 123 10.32 6.97 -0.93
N LEU A 124 9.13 7.27 -1.45
CA LEU A 124 8.19 6.27 -1.93
C LEU A 124 7.63 6.74 -3.28
N ASP A 125 8.01 6.08 -4.37
CA ASP A 125 7.51 6.34 -5.72
C ASP A 125 6.34 5.40 -6.09
N LEU A 126 5.10 5.92 -6.01
CA LEU A 126 3.88 5.21 -6.41
C LEU A 126 3.44 5.55 -7.85
N SER A 127 4.31 6.15 -8.66
CA SER A 127 4.00 6.47 -10.05
C SER A 127 3.89 5.22 -10.94
N ASP A 128 3.26 5.41 -12.10
CA ASP A 128 3.17 4.37 -13.13
C ASP A 128 4.54 4.06 -13.74
N GLY A 129 4.63 2.88 -14.35
CA GLY A 129 5.78 2.47 -15.15
C GLY A 129 6.61 1.36 -14.52
N GLU A 130 7.48 0.80 -15.35
CA GLU A 130 8.35 -0.31 -15.01
C GLU A 130 9.43 0.10 -13.99
N SER A 131 9.82 -0.85 -13.14
CA SER A 131 11.00 -0.68 -12.31
C SER A 131 12.27 -0.83 -13.12
N GLU A 132 13.28 -0.01 -12.81
CA GLU A 132 14.62 -0.11 -13.37
C GLU A 132 15.35 -1.40 -12.95
N GLU A 133 15.00 -1.98 -11.79
CA GLU A 133 15.61 -3.22 -11.28
C GLU A 133 14.94 -4.48 -11.83
N ASN A 134 13.65 -4.38 -12.17
CA ASN A 134 12.89 -5.47 -12.78
C ASN A 134 11.78 -4.92 -13.68
N ALA A 135 12.03 -4.89 -14.98
CA ALA A 135 11.08 -4.38 -15.97
C ALA A 135 9.74 -5.14 -16.03
N LEU A 136 9.67 -6.37 -15.49
CA LEU A 136 8.42 -7.15 -15.43
C LEU A 136 7.52 -6.75 -14.25
N GLN A 137 7.95 -5.79 -13.43
CA GLN A 137 7.20 -5.27 -12.29
C GLN A 137 7.12 -3.76 -12.37
N PHE A 138 5.99 -3.20 -11.98
CA PHE A 138 5.90 -1.77 -11.75
C PHE A 138 6.82 -1.32 -10.62
N ARG A 139 7.34 -0.10 -10.75
CA ARG A 139 8.18 0.53 -9.73
C ARG A 139 7.48 0.59 -8.38
N ALA A 140 6.24 1.07 -8.35
CA ALA A 140 5.42 1.17 -7.16
C ALA A 140 5.29 -0.17 -6.39
N TYR A 141 5.30 -1.32 -7.09
CA TYR A 141 5.27 -2.63 -6.43
C TYR A 141 6.54 -2.87 -5.61
N ARG A 142 7.69 -2.54 -6.19
CA ARG A 142 8.99 -2.75 -5.55
C ARG A 142 9.20 -1.76 -4.41
N GLU A 143 8.88 -0.49 -4.62
CA GLU A 143 9.00 0.55 -3.59
C GLU A 143 8.22 0.22 -2.31
N LEU A 144 7.06 -0.45 -2.46
CA LEU A 144 6.25 -0.87 -1.31
C LEU A 144 6.84 -2.05 -0.55
N LEU A 145 7.55 -2.97 -1.22
CA LEU A 145 7.89 -4.31 -0.70
C LEU A 145 9.39 -4.59 -0.58
N VAL A 146 10.23 -3.77 -1.21
CA VAL A 146 11.69 -3.92 -1.29
C VAL A 146 12.33 -2.64 -0.78
N GLY A 147 13.31 -2.77 0.10
CA GLY A 147 14.05 -1.61 0.59
C GLY A 147 15.03 -1.07 -0.45
N ASP A 148 15.17 0.24 -0.48
CA ASP A 148 16.00 1.01 -1.39
C ASP A 148 16.84 2.06 -0.63
N ASN A 149 17.47 2.98 -1.37
CA ASN A 149 18.31 4.04 -0.82
C ASN A 149 17.57 5.38 -0.83
N ILE A 150 17.90 6.25 0.11
CA ILE A 150 17.48 7.65 0.05
C ILE A 150 18.04 8.28 -1.23
N GLN A 151 17.17 8.96 -1.97
CA GLN A 151 17.48 9.76 -3.14
C GLN A 151 17.51 11.25 -2.81
N GLU A 152 18.20 12.00 -3.66
CA GLU A 152 18.17 13.46 -3.71
C GLU A 152 18.10 13.96 -5.15
N LEU A 153 17.57 15.18 -5.33
CA LEU A 153 17.46 15.79 -6.64
C LEU A 153 18.76 16.55 -6.96
N THR A 154 19.56 16.01 -7.87
CA THR A 154 20.82 16.62 -8.33
C THR A 154 20.74 16.91 -9.82
N ASN A 155 20.92 18.18 -10.22
CA ASN A 155 20.88 18.62 -11.62
C ASN A 155 19.62 18.18 -12.39
N GLY A 156 18.47 18.10 -11.71
CA GLY A 156 17.19 17.70 -12.31
C GLY A 156 17.01 16.19 -12.49
N ALA A 157 17.88 15.36 -11.91
CA ALA A 157 17.74 13.91 -11.86
C ALA A 157 17.72 13.42 -10.40
N LEU A 158 16.95 12.36 -10.15
CA LEU A 158 17.02 11.64 -8.88
C LEU A 158 18.25 10.74 -8.89
N VAL A 159 19.05 10.85 -7.84
CA VAL A 159 20.24 10.03 -7.63
C VAL A 159 20.29 9.61 -6.17
N ASP A 160 20.89 8.46 -5.89
CA ASP A 160 21.13 8.03 -4.52
C ASP A 160 21.97 9.06 -3.78
N ARG A 161 21.51 9.45 -2.59
CA ARG A 161 22.21 10.37 -1.72
C ARG A 161 23.45 9.71 -1.14
N LEU A 162 24.59 10.29 -1.44
CA LEU A 162 25.89 9.82 -0.96
C LEU A 162 26.32 10.60 0.29
N VAL A 163 26.78 9.88 1.31
CA VAL A 163 27.34 10.47 2.53
C VAL A 163 28.74 9.92 2.81
N PRO A 164 29.64 10.73 3.43
CA PRO A 164 30.93 10.23 3.86
C PRO A 164 30.79 9.08 4.86
N VAL A 165 31.54 8.01 4.63
CA VAL A 165 31.68 6.94 5.63
C VAL A 165 32.48 7.49 6.79
N THR A 166 32.07 7.22 8.03
CA THR A 166 32.78 7.67 9.23
C THR A 166 33.28 6.49 10.07
N ASP A 167 34.36 6.71 10.83
CA ASP A 167 34.79 5.80 11.89
C ASP A 167 33.87 5.88 13.12
N ALA A 168 34.20 5.12 14.17
CA ALA A 168 33.44 5.10 15.43
C ALA A 168 33.47 6.44 16.21
N ALA A 169 34.39 7.34 15.88
CA ALA A 169 34.50 8.68 16.44
C ALA A 169 33.90 9.75 15.51
N VAL A 170 33.16 9.34 14.46
CA VAL A 170 32.48 10.22 13.49
C VAL A 170 33.49 11.01 12.62
N ASN A 171 34.72 10.52 12.48
CA ASN A 171 35.68 11.11 11.54
C ASN A 171 35.47 10.51 10.14
N PRO A 172 35.47 11.31 9.06
CA PRO A 172 35.38 10.80 7.70
C PRO A 172 36.53 9.85 7.36
N LEU A 173 36.20 8.74 6.71
CA LEU A 173 37.14 7.84 6.07
C LEU A 173 37.42 8.29 4.65
N PHE A 174 38.65 8.07 4.18
CA PHE A 174 39.12 8.46 2.85
C PHE A 174 39.45 7.22 2.02
N GLU A 175 39.44 7.38 0.71
CA GLU A 175 39.90 6.33 -0.18
C GLU A 175 41.41 6.09 -0.05
N VAL A 176 41.80 4.82 -0.15
CA VAL A 176 43.19 4.38 -0.01
C VAL A 176 43.61 3.55 -1.22
N ASP A 177 44.89 3.62 -1.58
CA ASP A 177 45.49 2.78 -2.60
C ASP A 177 45.75 1.35 -2.10
N GLU A 178 46.25 0.46 -2.98
CA GLU A 178 46.58 -0.93 -2.63
C GLU A 178 47.65 -1.06 -1.54
N SER A 179 48.41 0.00 -1.27
CA SER A 179 49.45 0.06 -0.24
C SER A 179 48.93 0.68 1.08
N GLY A 180 47.68 1.13 1.12
CA GLY A 180 47.05 1.77 2.28
C GLY A 180 47.31 3.28 2.42
N ASN A 181 47.87 3.94 1.40
CA ASN A 181 48.05 5.40 1.42
C ASN A 181 46.77 6.11 0.95
N VAL A 182 46.47 7.26 1.54
CA VAL A 182 45.29 8.08 1.17
C VAL A 182 45.42 8.62 -0.25
N ILE A 183 44.38 8.41 -1.05
CA ILE A 183 44.24 8.99 -2.37
C ILE A 183 43.78 10.45 -2.23
N VAL A 184 44.46 11.35 -2.94
CA VAL A 184 44.17 12.78 -2.96
C VAL A 184 43.71 13.23 -4.34
N ASP A 185 42.88 14.29 -4.38
CA ASP A 185 42.41 14.91 -5.61
C ASP A 185 43.49 15.78 -6.29
N ALA A 186 43.11 16.46 -7.37
CA ALA A 186 44.01 17.35 -8.13
C ALA A 186 44.57 18.54 -7.30
N ASN A 187 43.94 18.87 -6.19
CA ASN A 187 44.35 19.94 -5.28
C ASN A 187 45.12 19.40 -4.06
N GLY A 188 45.38 18.09 -4.00
CA GLY A 188 46.06 17.44 -2.88
C GLY A 188 45.17 17.21 -1.66
N GLN A 189 43.84 17.31 -1.80
CA GLN A 189 42.90 17.05 -0.72
C GLN A 189 42.49 15.57 -0.70
N PRO A 190 42.42 14.91 0.47
CA PRO A 190 41.94 13.54 0.58
C PRO A 190 40.53 13.35 -0.01
N ILE A 191 40.34 12.28 -0.78
CA ILE A 191 39.03 11.95 -1.36
C ILE A 191 38.22 11.17 -0.33
N PRO A 192 37.06 11.67 0.13
CA PRO A 192 36.23 10.95 1.10
C PRO A 192 35.64 9.70 0.46
N ARG A 193 35.61 8.61 1.23
CA ARG A 193 34.85 7.41 0.87
C ARG A 193 33.37 7.69 1.08
N LEU A 194 32.55 7.39 0.08
CA LEU A 194 31.11 7.63 0.12
C LEU A 194 30.31 6.32 0.22
N THR A 195 29.14 6.39 0.84
CA THR A 195 28.15 5.29 0.90
C THR A 195 26.74 5.85 0.74
N THR A 196 25.79 4.99 0.37
CA THR A 196 24.36 5.31 0.39
C THR A 196 23.77 5.15 1.80
N LEU A 197 22.58 5.71 2.00
CA LEU A 197 21.77 5.53 3.20
C LEU A 197 20.48 4.79 2.84
N PRO A 198 20.03 3.81 3.65
CA PRO A 198 18.77 3.14 3.40
C PRO A 198 17.59 4.11 3.56
N ALA A 199 16.60 4.00 2.67
CA ALA A 199 15.35 4.72 2.78
C ALA A 199 14.53 4.23 4.00
N PRO A 200 13.51 4.99 4.45
CA PRO A 200 12.65 4.56 5.55
C PRO A 200 11.78 3.33 5.25
N GLY A 201 11.61 2.96 3.97
CA GLY A 201 10.86 1.79 3.53
C GLY A 201 11.62 0.46 3.70
N PRO A 202 11.03 -0.68 3.29
CA PRO A 202 9.71 -0.79 2.67
C PRO A 202 8.57 -0.58 3.68
N PHE A 203 7.44 -0.04 3.21
CA PHE A 203 6.29 0.25 4.07
C PHE A 203 5.27 -0.89 4.16
N MET A 204 5.38 -1.88 3.26
CA MET A 204 4.55 -3.08 3.25
C MET A 204 5.42 -4.35 3.36
N SER A 205 4.80 -5.45 3.78
CA SER A 205 5.45 -6.74 3.93
C SER A 205 4.63 -7.85 3.30
N THR A 206 5.32 -8.77 2.61
CA THR A 206 4.75 -10.04 2.13
C THR A 206 4.34 -10.98 3.28
N THR A 207 4.62 -10.63 4.54
CA THR A 207 4.20 -11.41 5.72
C THR A 207 2.76 -11.13 6.11
N GLY A 208 2.17 -10.03 5.63
CA GLY A 208 0.78 -9.67 5.89
C GLY A 208 0.58 -8.20 6.27
N ALA A 209 -0.68 -7.80 6.36
CA ALA A 209 -1.09 -6.44 6.67
C ALA A 209 -0.62 -5.99 8.06
N ASN A 210 -0.68 -6.88 9.06
CA ASN A 210 -0.25 -6.60 10.43
C ASN A 210 1.28 -6.40 10.57
N ALA A 211 2.06 -6.89 9.60
CA ALA A 211 3.51 -6.68 9.55
C ALA A 211 3.90 -5.41 8.77
N SER A 212 2.91 -4.69 8.23
CA SER A 212 3.10 -3.53 7.35
C SER A 212 2.88 -2.22 8.11
N SER A 213 3.85 -1.30 8.06
CA SER A 213 3.73 0.03 8.68
C SER A 213 2.77 0.95 7.89
N PHE A 214 2.51 0.65 6.62
CA PHE A 214 1.65 1.39 5.71
C PHE A 214 0.30 1.81 6.32
N PHE A 215 -0.42 0.89 6.99
CA PHE A 215 -1.75 1.16 7.53
C PHE A 215 -1.76 2.19 8.66
N SER A 216 -0.63 2.39 9.34
CA SER A 216 -0.52 3.38 10.42
C SER A 216 -0.75 4.81 9.92
N PHE A 217 -0.39 5.12 8.67
CA PHE A 217 -0.59 6.44 8.07
C PHE A 217 -2.06 6.77 7.78
N PHE A 218 -2.93 5.76 7.70
CA PHE A 218 -4.37 5.91 7.43
C PHE A 218 -5.24 5.80 8.69
N SER A 219 -4.63 5.54 9.84
CA SER A 219 -5.32 5.51 11.13
C SER A 219 -5.95 6.86 11.47
N THR A 220 -7.00 6.87 12.29
CA THR A 220 -7.61 8.09 12.80
C THR A 220 -6.57 9.03 13.41
N GLY A 221 -6.49 10.27 12.90
CA GLY A 221 -5.54 11.29 13.36
C GLY A 221 -4.15 11.24 12.73
N ALA A 222 -3.86 10.26 11.86
CA ALA A 222 -2.64 10.21 11.07
C ALA A 222 -2.72 11.11 9.82
N ILE A 223 -1.58 11.27 9.13
CA ILE A 223 -1.43 12.22 8.02
C ILE A 223 -2.28 11.88 6.79
N HIS A 224 -2.63 10.61 6.56
CA HIS A 224 -3.50 10.16 5.47
C HIS A 224 -4.86 9.65 5.98
N ALA A 225 -5.27 10.07 7.19
CA ALA A 225 -6.53 9.63 7.79
C ALA A 225 -7.72 9.90 6.85
N GLY A 226 -8.45 8.85 6.49
CA GLY A 226 -9.62 8.93 5.62
C GLY A 226 -9.32 9.13 4.12
N TRP A 227 -8.06 9.03 3.69
CA TRP A 227 -7.72 9.18 2.26
C TRP A 227 -8.03 7.91 1.45
N LEU A 228 -7.90 6.74 2.09
CA LEU A 228 -8.35 5.47 1.52
C LEU A 228 -9.70 5.06 2.14
N SER A 229 -10.59 4.54 1.30
CA SER A 229 -11.86 3.99 1.76
C SER A 229 -11.65 2.68 2.53
N PRO A 230 -12.61 2.26 3.36
CA PRO A 230 -12.52 0.96 4.02
C PRO A 230 -12.39 -0.23 3.06
N ALA A 231 -13.00 -0.15 1.87
CA ALA A 231 -12.89 -1.19 0.84
C ALA A 231 -11.49 -1.24 0.21
N GLU A 232 -10.86 -0.08 -0.02
CA GLU A 232 -9.48 0.00 -0.53
C GLU A 232 -8.48 -0.54 0.51
N LEU A 233 -8.64 -0.15 1.78
CA LEU A 233 -7.80 -0.67 2.87
C LEU A 233 -7.97 -2.18 3.06
N ARG A 234 -9.20 -2.70 2.92
CA ARG A 234 -9.47 -4.14 2.92
C ARG A 234 -8.74 -4.84 1.77
N LEU A 235 -8.85 -4.33 0.55
CA LEU A 235 -8.21 -4.93 -0.63
C LEU A 235 -6.68 -5.01 -0.46
N LEU A 236 -6.07 -3.94 0.04
CA LEU A 236 -4.64 -3.90 0.36
C LEU A 236 -4.27 -4.92 1.45
N ALA A 237 -5.07 -5.01 2.51
CA ALA A 237 -4.81 -5.94 3.61
C ALA A 237 -4.89 -7.40 3.13
N GLU A 238 -5.93 -7.76 2.38
CA GLU A 238 -6.12 -9.11 1.84
C GLU A 238 -4.98 -9.49 0.88
N TRP A 239 -4.56 -8.57 0.01
CA TRP A 239 -3.42 -8.80 -0.88
C TRP A 239 -2.12 -9.07 -0.13
N LEU A 240 -1.85 -8.31 0.94
CA LEU A 240 -0.66 -8.53 1.76
C LEU A 240 -0.75 -9.85 2.54
N ASP A 241 -1.91 -10.17 3.11
CA ASP A 241 -2.12 -11.39 3.91
C ASP A 241 -2.02 -12.68 3.09
N ILE A 242 -2.28 -12.62 1.79
CA ILE A 242 -2.04 -13.76 0.88
C ILE A 242 -0.63 -13.80 0.28
N GLY A 243 0.25 -12.87 0.68
CA GLY A 243 1.68 -12.86 0.37
C GLY A 243 2.13 -11.82 -0.65
N ALA A 244 1.30 -10.83 -0.96
CA ALA A 244 1.60 -9.67 -1.78
C ALA A 244 2.16 -10.00 -3.17
N GLN A 245 1.68 -11.06 -3.82
CA GLN A 245 2.21 -11.47 -5.12
C GLN A 245 1.87 -10.44 -6.20
N TYR A 246 2.76 -10.31 -7.17
CA TYR A 246 2.49 -9.53 -8.37
C TYR A 246 1.34 -10.15 -9.17
N TYR A 247 1.38 -11.47 -9.39
CA TYR A 247 0.29 -12.28 -9.95
C TYR A 247 -0.12 -13.35 -8.93
N ASN A 248 -1.33 -13.27 -8.41
CA ASN A 248 -1.91 -14.31 -7.56
C ASN A 248 -2.62 -15.40 -8.39
N ASN A 249 -3.09 -15.05 -9.58
CA ASN A 249 -3.50 -16.03 -10.58
C ASN A 249 -2.30 -16.42 -11.48
N PRO A 250 -1.82 -17.68 -11.42
CA PRO A 250 -0.65 -18.11 -12.17
C PRO A 250 -0.88 -18.10 -13.70
N PHE A 251 -2.12 -18.08 -14.17
CA PHE A 251 -2.44 -18.02 -15.60
C PHE A 251 -2.34 -16.60 -16.19
N ASP A 252 -2.23 -15.58 -15.34
CA ASP A 252 -2.04 -14.18 -15.78
C ASP A 252 -0.56 -13.80 -15.87
N ALA A 253 0.33 -14.63 -15.31
CA ALA A 253 1.77 -14.39 -15.39
C ALA A 253 2.29 -14.57 -16.83
N PRO A 254 3.23 -13.72 -17.29
CA PRO A 254 3.89 -13.91 -18.58
C PRO A 254 4.52 -15.30 -18.71
N LEU A 255 4.49 -15.87 -19.91
CA LEU A 255 5.20 -17.12 -20.20
C LEU A 255 6.71 -16.88 -20.09
N ASN A 256 7.39 -17.74 -19.35
CA ASN A 256 8.86 -17.75 -19.20
C ASN A 256 9.57 -18.17 -20.50
#